data_AF-A0A2E4EZ57-F1
#
_entry.id   AF-A0A2E4EZ57-F1
#
_cell.length_a   1.000
_cell.length_b   1.000
_cell.length_c   1.000
_cell.angle_alpha   90.00
_cell.angle_beta   90.00
_cell.angle_gamma   90.00
#
_symmetry.space_group_name_H-M   'P 1'
#
loop_
_entity.id
_entity.type
_entity.pdbx_description
1 polymer ?
#
loop_
_entity_poly.entity_id
_entity_poly.type
_entity_poly.pdbx_seq_one_letter_code
_entity_poly.pdbx_strand_id
1 'polypeptide(L)'
;MKMNQKGSGQIDSSGNCRHLYLRRGSDAIAASCIHCNMQFKLEWTSVRKDLIRPATRNLALAFTATALLVVSQLFGLQLGAFPISSVFLMIAVLFFTRSVLGGFELWTRHGFVPGRLGPIVRRNRINPLPPKPYVTTLGPVRFPIDLATYRLFDPGDTLLIEHLRWSRIPVAIYKGSI
;
A
#
# COMPACT_ATOMS: atom_id res chain seq x y z
N MET A 1 0.91 -27.93 40.85
CA MET A 1 0.69 -26.46 40.82
C MET A 1 1.21 -25.91 39.50
N LYS A 2 0.40 -25.09 38.82
CA LYS A 2 0.69 -24.42 37.54
C LYS A 2 1.94 -23.53 37.65
N MET A 3 2.76 -23.53 36.59
CA MET A 3 3.44 -22.32 36.12
C MET A 3 3.39 -22.31 34.60
N ASN A 4 2.22 -21.95 34.08
CA ASN A 4 2.04 -21.59 32.68
C ASN A 4 2.70 -20.23 32.52
N GLN A 5 3.93 -20.20 31.99
CA GLN A 5 4.59 -18.94 31.63
C GLN A 5 3.74 -18.25 30.56
N LYS A 6 2.86 -17.35 31.00
CA LYS A 6 2.24 -16.33 30.16
C LYS A 6 3.40 -15.53 29.58
N GLY A 7 3.84 -15.91 28.40
CA GLY A 7 4.75 -15.11 27.58
C GLY A 7 4.18 -13.70 27.55
N SER A 8 5.00 -12.74 27.97
CA SER A 8 4.73 -11.32 27.89
C SER A 8 4.49 -10.94 26.43
N GLY A 9 3.28 -11.20 25.94
CA GLY A 9 2.81 -10.64 24.69
C GLY A 9 2.95 -9.14 24.84
N GLN A 10 3.52 -8.47 23.83
CA GLN A 10 3.51 -7.02 23.80
C GLN A 10 2.03 -6.60 23.73
N ILE A 11 1.50 -6.32 24.91
CA ILE A 11 0.17 -5.80 25.14
C ILE A 11 0.28 -4.29 24.89
N ASP A 12 -0.66 -3.74 24.13
CA ASP A 12 -0.81 -2.29 23.98
C ASP A 12 -1.08 -1.65 25.36
N SER A 13 -0.76 -0.37 25.52
CA SER A 13 -1.15 0.50 26.64
C SER A 13 -2.62 0.32 27.10
N SER A 14 -3.50 -0.15 26.22
CA SER A 14 -4.91 -0.46 26.48
C SER A 14 -5.21 -1.90 26.96
N GLY A 15 -4.21 -2.75 27.21
CA GLY A 15 -4.42 -4.13 27.66
C GLY A 15 -4.67 -5.16 26.53
N ASN A 16 -4.64 -4.74 25.27
CA ASN A 16 -4.96 -5.59 24.11
C ASN A 16 -3.72 -6.20 23.44
N CYS A 17 -3.85 -7.40 22.88
CA CYS A 17 -2.75 -8.04 22.13
C CYS A 17 -2.38 -7.20 20.90
N ARG A 18 -1.08 -7.00 20.62
CA ARG A 18 -0.63 -6.30 19.40
C ARG A 18 -0.60 -7.18 18.15
N HIS A 19 -0.93 -8.46 18.27
CA HIS A 19 -1.00 -9.45 17.18
C HIS A 19 0.27 -9.54 16.30
N LEU A 20 1.44 -9.22 16.85
CA LEU A 20 2.72 -9.17 16.10
C LEU A 20 3.22 -10.55 15.65
N TYR A 21 2.91 -11.59 16.41
CA TYR A 21 3.32 -12.96 16.14
C TYR A 21 2.14 -13.77 15.63
N LEU A 22 2.18 -14.05 14.33
CA LEU A 22 1.14 -14.73 13.57
C LEU A 22 1.65 -16.09 13.11
N ARG A 23 0.91 -17.16 13.42
CA ARG A 23 1.05 -18.47 12.78
C ARG A 23 0.26 -18.45 11.48
N ARG A 24 0.80 -19.08 10.44
CA ARG A 24 0.06 -19.31 9.20
C ARG A 24 -1.13 -20.22 9.51
N GLY A 25 -2.33 -19.85 9.08
CA GLY A 25 -3.52 -20.68 9.28
C GLY A 25 -3.73 -21.69 8.15
N SER A 26 -4.89 -22.35 8.17
CA SER A 26 -5.36 -23.33 7.18
C SER A 26 -6.31 -22.69 6.14
N ASP A 27 -6.88 -23.47 5.22
CA ASP A 27 -7.63 -23.01 4.03
C ASP A 27 -8.54 -21.78 4.19
N ALA A 28 -9.24 -21.62 5.31
CA ALA A 28 -10.13 -20.48 5.58
C ALA A 28 -9.56 -19.40 6.51
N ILE A 29 -8.40 -19.65 7.13
CA ILE A 29 -7.75 -18.77 8.11
C ILE A 29 -6.38 -18.39 7.56
N ALA A 30 -6.18 -17.13 7.22
CA ALA A 30 -4.88 -16.69 6.71
C ALA A 30 -3.79 -16.75 7.77
N ALA A 31 -4.15 -16.32 8.99
CA ALA A 31 -3.23 -16.32 10.11
C ALA A 31 -3.97 -16.43 11.45
N SER A 32 -3.32 -16.98 12.47
CA SER A 32 -3.79 -16.95 13.85
C SER A 32 -2.73 -16.35 14.78
N CYS A 33 -3.16 -15.54 15.74
CA CYS A 33 -2.22 -14.97 16.71
C CYS A 33 -1.81 -16.01 17.74
N ILE A 34 -0.50 -16.16 17.97
CA ILE A 34 0.04 -17.16 18.90
C ILE A 34 -0.40 -16.91 20.35
N HIS A 35 -0.59 -15.65 20.73
CA HIS A 35 -0.84 -15.25 22.12
C HIS A 35 -2.30 -15.24 22.52
N CYS A 36 -3.19 -14.79 21.63
CA CYS A 36 -4.62 -14.65 21.93
C CYS A 36 -5.51 -15.55 21.07
N ASN A 37 -4.91 -16.38 20.21
CA ASN A 37 -5.59 -17.32 19.31
C ASN A 37 -6.62 -16.70 18.33
N MET A 38 -6.62 -15.37 18.19
CA MET A 38 -7.50 -14.68 17.23
C MET A 38 -7.15 -15.11 15.81
N GLN A 39 -8.17 -15.44 15.03
CA GLN A 39 -8.07 -15.93 13.66
C GLN A 39 -8.37 -14.80 12.68
N PHE A 40 -7.53 -14.63 11.68
CA PHE A 40 -7.71 -13.64 10.61
C PHE A 40 -8.26 -14.33 9.37
N LYS A 41 -9.50 -14.03 9.01
CA LYS A 41 -10.19 -14.57 7.83
C LYS A 41 -10.22 -13.54 6.71
N LEU A 42 -10.13 -14.01 5.46
CA LEU A 42 -10.08 -13.13 4.30
C LEU A 42 -11.43 -12.46 4.09
N GLU A 43 -11.44 -11.12 4.12
CA GLU A 43 -12.66 -10.33 3.92
C GLU A 43 -12.63 -9.58 2.58
N TRP A 44 -11.45 -9.14 2.16
CA TRP A 44 -11.31 -8.36 0.93
C TRP A 44 -9.97 -8.62 0.23
N THR A 45 -10.00 -8.57 -1.11
CA THR A 45 -8.80 -8.65 -1.96
C THR A 45 -8.83 -7.57 -3.03
N SER A 46 -7.64 -7.09 -3.40
CA SER A 46 -7.45 -6.09 -4.44
C SER A 46 -7.55 -6.70 -5.83
N VAL A 47 -8.15 -5.96 -6.76
CA VAL A 47 -8.16 -6.33 -8.18
C VAL A 47 -6.77 -6.06 -8.77
N ARG A 48 -6.23 -7.02 -9.52
CA ARG A 48 -4.90 -6.92 -10.15
C ARG A 48 -4.71 -5.62 -10.94
N LYS A 49 -5.77 -5.12 -11.59
CA LYS A 49 -5.76 -3.85 -12.33
C LYS A 49 -5.40 -2.65 -11.44
N ASP A 50 -5.90 -2.61 -10.22
CA ASP A 50 -5.66 -1.50 -9.30
C ASP A 50 -4.26 -1.53 -8.71
N LEU A 51 -3.70 -2.73 -8.51
CA LEU A 51 -2.30 -2.92 -8.09
C LEU A 51 -1.31 -2.42 -9.15
N ILE A 52 -1.59 -2.66 -10.44
CA ILE A 52 -0.68 -2.29 -11.55
C ILE A 52 -0.89 -0.82 -11.98
N ARG A 53 -2.06 -0.23 -11.73
CA ARG A 53 -2.42 1.14 -12.14
C ARG A 53 -1.37 2.22 -11.82
N PRO A 54 -0.69 2.24 -10.67
CA PRO A 54 0.37 3.21 -10.40
C PRO A 54 1.59 3.03 -11.31
N ALA A 55 1.99 1.77 -11.54
CA ALA A 55 3.12 1.43 -12.40
C ALA A 55 2.82 1.78 -13.87
N THR A 56 1.62 1.48 -14.36
CA THR A 56 1.20 1.84 -15.73
C THR A 56 1.09 3.34 -15.93
N ARG A 57 0.60 4.09 -14.93
CA ARG A 57 0.55 5.55 -15.00
C ARG A 57 1.95 6.16 -15.07
N ASN A 58 2.88 5.67 -14.25
CA ASN A 58 4.27 6.13 -14.29
C ASN A 58 4.92 5.79 -15.65
N LEU A 59 4.63 4.60 -16.19
CA LEU A 59 5.09 4.20 -17.52
C LEU A 59 4.57 5.16 -18.61
N ALA A 60 3.28 5.49 -18.58
CA ALA A 60 2.67 6.42 -19.53
C ALA A 60 3.32 7.81 -19.44
N LEU A 61 3.54 8.33 -18.23
CA LEU A 61 4.22 9.61 -18.02
C LEU A 61 5.67 9.59 -18.53
N ALA A 62 6.38 8.47 -18.34
CA ALA A 62 7.72 8.31 -18.87
C ALA A 62 7.73 8.34 -20.41
N PHE A 63 6.82 7.62 -21.06
CA PHE A 63 6.68 7.65 -22.52
C PHE A 63 6.29 9.04 -23.05
N THR A 64 5.38 9.74 -22.39
CA THR A 64 5.01 11.12 -22.76
C THR A 64 6.22 12.05 -22.63
N ALA A 65 7.00 11.95 -21.55
CA ALA A 65 8.20 12.75 -21.37
C ALA A 65 9.27 12.45 -22.43
N THR A 66 9.46 11.18 -22.78
CA THR A 66 10.36 10.78 -23.88
C THR A 66 9.89 11.32 -25.23
N ALA A 67 8.59 11.27 -25.52
CA ALA A 67 8.04 11.84 -26.75
C ALA A 67 8.27 13.36 -26.82
N LEU A 68 8.03 14.08 -25.71
CA LEU A 68 8.31 15.52 -25.62
C LEU A 68 9.80 15.84 -25.74
N LEU A 69 10.68 14.97 -25.21
CA LEU A 69 12.12 15.07 -25.40
C LEU A 69 12.50 14.98 -26.89
N VAL A 70 12.00 13.96 -27.60
CA VAL A 70 12.27 13.78 -29.04
C VAL A 70 11.77 14.97 -29.85
N VAL A 71 10.55 15.43 -29.58
CA VAL A 71 10.00 16.65 -30.21
C VAL A 71 10.88 17.86 -29.91
N SER A 72 11.29 18.06 -28.66
CA SER A 72 12.15 19.19 -28.28
C SER A 72 13.51 19.17 -28.98
N GLN A 73 14.06 17.99 -29.30
CA GLN A 73 15.32 17.86 -30.04
C GLN A 73 15.13 18.12 -31.54
N LEU A 74 14.03 17.63 -32.13
CA LEU A 74 13.70 17.86 -33.54
C LEU A 74 13.46 19.34 -33.84
N PHE A 75 12.78 20.06 -32.94
CA PHE A 75 12.55 21.51 -33.07
C PHE A 75 13.70 22.36 -32.50
N GLY A 76 14.44 21.83 -31.51
CA GLY A 76 15.49 22.53 -30.78
C GLY A 76 16.80 22.72 -31.53
N LEU A 77 17.04 21.93 -32.60
CA LEU A 77 18.16 22.10 -33.53
C LEU A 77 18.18 23.50 -34.21
N GLN A 78 17.09 24.27 -34.15
CA GLN A 78 17.00 25.63 -34.70
C GLN A 78 17.05 26.77 -33.66
N LEU A 79 16.87 26.51 -32.36
CA LEU A 79 16.59 27.57 -31.36
C LEU A 79 17.37 27.49 -30.04
N GLY A 80 18.38 26.61 -29.90
CA GLY A 80 19.21 26.57 -28.68
C GLY A 80 18.49 25.99 -27.44
N ALA A 81 17.56 25.05 -27.64
CA ALA A 81 16.71 24.48 -26.60
C ALA A 81 17.38 23.43 -25.68
N PHE A 82 18.69 23.54 -25.44
CA PHE A 82 19.47 22.64 -24.57
C PHE A 82 18.92 22.46 -23.14
N PRO A 83 18.39 23.47 -22.43
CA PRO A 83 17.89 23.26 -21.07
C PRO A 83 16.56 22.49 -21.02
N ILE A 84 15.69 22.64 -22.02
CA ILE A 84 14.35 22.03 -22.02
C ILE A 84 14.42 20.51 -22.22
N SER A 85 15.32 20.04 -23.08
CA SER A 85 15.54 18.61 -23.31
C SER A 85 16.07 17.90 -22.05
N SER A 86 16.94 18.56 -21.27
CA SER A 86 17.44 18.01 -20.00
C SER A 86 16.33 17.81 -18.95
N VAL A 87 15.34 18.72 -18.91
CA VAL A 87 14.18 18.61 -18.02
C VAL A 87 13.31 17.43 -18.42
N PHE A 88 13.01 17.26 -19.71
CA PHE A 88 12.23 16.10 -20.16
C PHE A 88 12.98 14.78 -19.95
N LEU A 89 14.30 14.76 -20.10
CA LEU A 89 15.13 13.59 -19.80
C LEU A 89 15.02 13.20 -18.33
N MET A 90 15.17 14.17 -17.42
CA MET A 90 15.05 13.95 -15.99
C MET A 90 13.66 13.41 -15.62
N ILE A 91 12.60 13.98 -16.20
CA ILE A 91 11.22 13.52 -16.00
C ILE A 91 11.07 12.08 -16.50
N ALA A 92 11.55 11.77 -17.71
CA ALA A 92 11.48 10.44 -18.30
C ALA A 92 12.18 9.41 -17.42
N VAL A 93 13.43 9.67 -17.03
CA VAL A 93 14.21 8.78 -16.14
C VAL A 93 13.48 8.57 -14.81
N LEU A 94 13.04 9.64 -14.16
CA LEU A 94 12.35 9.56 -12.87
C LEU A 94 11.10 8.67 -12.96
N PHE A 95 10.24 8.89 -13.95
CA PHE A 95 9.01 8.12 -14.07
C PHE A 95 9.26 6.68 -14.54
N PHE A 96 10.31 6.44 -15.35
CA PHE A 96 10.72 5.10 -15.73
C PHE A 96 11.22 4.30 -14.53
N THR A 97 12.12 4.88 -13.71
CA THR A 97 12.59 4.27 -12.47
C THR A 97 11.43 3.97 -11.52
N ARG A 98 10.47 4.90 -11.38
CA ARG A 98 9.27 4.65 -10.55
C ARG A 98 8.37 3.54 -11.11
N SER A 99 8.28 3.41 -12.42
CA SER A 99 7.52 2.32 -13.05
C SER A 99 8.21 0.97 -12.82
N VAL A 100 9.53 0.90 -13.01
CA VAL A 100 10.33 -0.31 -12.77
C VAL A 100 10.24 -0.74 -11.30
N LEU A 101 10.44 0.18 -10.35
CA LEU A 101 10.31 -0.12 -8.92
C LEU A 101 8.90 -0.58 -8.55
N GLY A 102 7.86 0.07 -9.09
CA GLY A 102 6.46 -0.35 -8.88
C GLY A 102 6.16 -1.71 -9.50
N GLY A 103 6.79 -2.02 -10.64
CA GLY A 103 6.77 -3.34 -11.26
C GLY A 103 7.37 -4.38 -10.33
N PHE A 104 8.62 -4.19 -9.90
CA PHE A 104 9.31 -5.10 -8.98
C PHE A 104 8.53 -5.33 -7.69
N GLU A 105 7.88 -4.30 -7.16
CA GLU A 105 7.10 -4.40 -5.93
C GLU A 105 6.04 -5.51 -5.98
N LEU A 106 5.41 -5.71 -7.14
CA LEU A 106 4.37 -6.73 -7.35
C LEU A 106 4.90 -8.18 -7.31
N TRP A 107 6.21 -8.36 -7.45
CA TRP A 107 6.88 -9.68 -7.43
C TRP A 107 7.65 -9.91 -6.13
N THR A 108 7.86 -8.86 -5.34
CA THR A 108 8.51 -8.97 -4.04
C THR A 108 7.55 -9.49 -2.97
N ARG A 109 8.10 -10.00 -1.86
CA ARG A 109 7.29 -10.42 -0.72
C ARG A 109 6.48 -9.24 -0.17
N HIS A 110 5.17 -9.45 -0.04
CA HIS A 110 4.28 -8.49 0.58
C HIS A 110 4.57 -8.34 2.08
N GLY A 111 4.27 -7.15 2.60
CA GLY A 111 4.29 -6.85 4.03
C GLY A 111 2.95 -7.20 4.68
N PHE A 112 3.00 -7.55 5.96
CA PHE A 112 1.80 -7.77 6.78
C PHE A 112 1.81 -6.82 7.96
N VAL A 113 0.70 -6.15 8.21
CA VAL A 113 0.53 -5.26 9.37
C VAL A 113 -0.79 -5.58 10.07
N PRO A 114 -0.75 -6.04 11.33
CA PRO A 114 -1.93 -6.16 12.16
C PRO A 114 -2.22 -4.86 12.91
N GLY A 115 -3.49 -4.63 13.26
CA GLY A 115 -3.87 -3.56 14.17
C GLY A 115 -5.37 -3.28 14.17
N ARG A 116 -5.76 -2.21 14.86
CA ARG A 116 -7.15 -1.74 14.88
C ARG A 116 -7.41 -0.74 13.77
N LEU A 117 -8.54 -0.88 13.10
CA LEU A 117 -9.00 0.05 12.08
C LEU A 117 -9.34 1.40 12.71
N GLY A 118 -8.61 2.43 12.30
CA GLY A 118 -8.86 3.81 12.64
C GLY A 118 -9.76 4.52 11.63
N PRO A 119 -10.04 5.81 11.84
CA PRO A 119 -10.95 6.57 10.99
C PRO A 119 -10.40 6.79 9.59
N ILE A 120 -11.30 6.93 8.63
CA ILE A 120 -10.98 7.30 7.26
C ILE A 120 -10.77 8.82 7.15
N VAL A 121 -9.65 9.23 6.55
CA VAL A 121 -9.30 10.64 6.32
C VAL A 121 -9.13 10.88 4.83
N ARG A 122 -9.73 11.96 4.33
CA ARG A 122 -9.57 12.37 2.94
C ARG A 122 -8.15 12.91 2.72
N ARG A 123 -7.43 12.37 1.73
CA ARG A 123 -6.11 12.91 1.37
C ARG A 123 -6.28 14.28 0.70
N ASN A 124 -5.43 15.23 1.10
CA ASN A 124 -5.53 16.67 0.83
C ASN A 124 -6.05 17.05 -0.57
N ARG A 125 -7.04 17.95 -0.63
CA ARG A 125 -7.85 18.32 -1.82
C ARG A 125 -7.08 19.14 -2.87
N ILE A 126 -5.98 19.77 -2.47
CA ILE A 126 -5.21 20.75 -3.27
C ILE A 126 -4.23 20.06 -4.27
N ASN A 127 -4.19 18.73 -4.30
CA ASN A 127 -3.28 18.02 -5.19
C ASN A 127 -3.82 18.03 -6.64
N PRO A 128 -3.13 18.62 -7.63
CA PRO A 128 -3.59 18.72 -9.03
C PRO A 128 -3.60 17.38 -9.80
N LEU A 129 -3.20 16.30 -9.13
CA LEU A 129 -3.25 14.93 -9.64
C LEU A 129 -4.55 14.28 -9.14
N PRO A 130 -5.14 13.30 -9.88
CA PRO A 130 -6.46 12.72 -9.62
C PRO A 130 -6.69 12.38 -8.14
N PRO A 131 -7.94 12.51 -7.65
CA PRO A 131 -8.27 12.43 -6.23
C PRO A 131 -7.59 11.22 -5.62
N LYS A 132 -6.61 11.48 -4.76
CA LYS A 132 -5.87 10.42 -4.09
C LYS A 132 -6.87 9.57 -3.27
N PRO A 133 -6.68 8.24 -3.20
CA PRO A 133 -7.54 7.38 -2.39
C PRO A 133 -7.64 7.91 -0.96
N TYR A 134 -8.76 7.60 -0.29
CA TYR A 134 -8.89 7.88 1.12
C TYR A 134 -7.79 7.14 1.89
N VAL A 135 -7.43 7.63 3.07
CA VAL A 135 -6.41 6.97 3.88
C VAL A 135 -7.06 6.50 5.16
N THR A 136 -6.87 5.23 5.48
CA THR A 136 -7.18 4.70 6.81
C THR A 136 -5.89 4.48 7.59
N THR A 137 -6.02 4.36 8.91
CA THR A 137 -4.93 4.03 9.82
C THR A 137 -5.15 2.64 10.40
N LEU A 138 -4.08 1.86 10.47
CA LEU A 138 -4.02 0.62 11.23
C LEU A 138 -2.91 0.76 12.27
N GLY A 139 -3.29 1.07 13.50
CA GLY A 139 -2.35 1.58 14.51
C GLY A 139 -1.58 2.81 14.00
N PRO A 140 -0.23 2.80 13.97
CA PRO A 140 0.56 3.94 13.49
C PRO A 140 0.73 3.99 11.97
N VAL A 141 0.31 2.96 11.22
CA VAL A 141 0.56 2.85 9.78
C VAL A 141 -0.63 3.36 8.99
N ARG A 142 -0.37 4.10 7.92
CA ARG A 142 -1.38 4.66 7.02
C ARG A 142 -1.45 3.85 5.73
N PHE A 143 -2.66 3.50 5.31
CA PHE A 143 -2.94 2.74 4.09
C PHE A 143 -3.92 3.51 3.19
N PRO A 144 -3.65 3.61 1.88
CA PRO A 144 -4.64 4.08 0.91
C PRO A 144 -5.75 3.03 0.77
N ILE A 145 -7.01 3.45 0.83
CA ILE A 145 -8.18 2.58 0.71
C ILE A 145 -9.33 3.35 0.06
N ASP A 146 -10.18 2.64 -0.69
CA ASP A 146 -11.38 3.22 -1.26
C ASP A 146 -12.52 3.24 -0.24
N LEU A 147 -13.45 4.19 -0.40
CA LEU A 147 -14.58 4.35 0.52
C LEU A 147 -15.50 3.12 0.54
N ALA A 148 -15.66 2.46 -0.62
CA ALA A 148 -16.45 1.23 -0.72
C ALA A 148 -15.83 0.09 0.10
N THR A 149 -14.51 -0.11 -0.01
CA THR A 149 -13.78 -1.10 0.78
C THR A 149 -13.82 -0.78 2.27
N TYR A 150 -13.64 0.49 2.65
CA TYR A 150 -13.69 0.90 4.06
C TYR A 150 -15.04 0.61 4.71
N ARG A 151 -16.15 0.75 3.97
CA ARG A 151 -17.51 0.47 4.47
C ARG A 151 -17.79 -1.01 4.76
N LEU A 152 -16.90 -1.93 4.38
CA LEU A 152 -17.01 -3.34 4.74
C LEU A 152 -16.58 -3.61 6.19
N PHE A 153 -15.99 -2.63 6.87
CA PHE A 153 -15.39 -2.78 8.19
C PHE A 153 -15.92 -1.73 9.15
N ASP A 154 -16.01 -2.10 10.43
CA ASP A 154 -16.43 -1.19 11.48
C ASP A 154 -15.23 -0.53 12.15
N PRO A 155 -15.33 0.76 12.55
CA PRO A 155 -14.28 1.41 13.33
C PRO A 155 -13.97 0.59 14.60
N GLY A 156 -12.68 0.28 14.82
CA GLY A 156 -12.23 -0.54 15.95
C GLY A 156 -12.08 -2.03 15.66
N ASP A 157 -12.51 -2.51 14.49
CA ASP A 157 -12.24 -3.88 14.04
C ASP A 157 -10.73 -4.17 14.07
N THR A 158 -10.38 -5.38 14.50
CA THR A 158 -9.00 -5.84 14.47
C THR A 158 -8.74 -6.50 13.12
N LEU A 159 -7.85 -5.91 12.32
CA LEU A 159 -7.55 -6.34 10.96
C LEU A 159 -6.09 -6.74 10.83
N LEU A 160 -5.84 -7.58 9.83
CA LEU A 160 -4.51 -7.86 9.30
C LEU A 160 -4.52 -7.43 7.83
N ILE A 161 -3.64 -6.51 7.46
CA ILE A 161 -3.54 -6.01 6.08
C ILE A 161 -2.27 -6.57 5.45
N GLU A 162 -2.44 -7.31 4.36
CA GLU A 162 -1.36 -7.60 3.42
C GLU A 162 -1.21 -6.41 2.47
N HIS A 163 0.00 -5.89 2.31
CA HIS A 163 0.25 -4.72 1.50
C HIS A 163 1.56 -4.81 0.73
N LEU A 164 1.63 -4.05 -0.37
CA LEU A 164 2.86 -3.84 -1.10
C LEU A 164 3.87 -3.05 -0.25
N ARG A 165 5.13 -3.48 -0.20
CA ARG A 165 6.12 -3.05 0.82
C ARG A 165 6.46 -1.55 0.78
N TRP A 166 6.51 -0.94 -0.40
CA TRP A 166 6.96 0.43 -0.66
C TRP A 166 5.81 1.41 -0.89
N SER A 167 4.85 1.05 -1.74
CA SER A 167 3.65 1.84 -2.05
C SER A 167 2.57 1.75 -0.96
N ARG A 168 2.66 0.73 -0.08
CA ARG A 168 1.69 0.45 0.99
C ARG A 168 0.27 0.27 0.48
N ILE A 169 0.08 -0.13 -0.77
CA ILE A 169 -1.24 -0.43 -1.31
C ILE A 169 -1.72 -1.77 -0.71
N PRO A 170 -2.93 -1.82 -0.13
CA PRO A 170 -3.47 -3.06 0.41
C PRO A 170 -3.76 -4.04 -0.73
N VAL A 171 -3.24 -5.26 -0.59
CA VAL A 171 -3.43 -6.39 -1.51
C VAL A 171 -4.58 -7.26 -1.01
N ALA A 172 -4.60 -7.55 0.29
CA ALA A 172 -5.68 -8.28 0.94
C ALA A 172 -5.89 -7.75 2.37
N ILE A 173 -7.13 -7.81 2.83
CA ILE A 173 -7.52 -7.42 4.19
C ILE A 173 -8.22 -8.61 4.83
N TYR A 174 -7.74 -8.97 6.02
CA TYR A 174 -8.28 -10.04 6.82
C TYR A 174 -8.91 -9.49 8.09
N LYS A 175 -10.11 -9.95 8.43
CA LYS A 175 -10.82 -9.57 9.65
C LYS A 175 -10.53 -10.56 10.78
N GLY A 176 -10.22 -10.04 11.96
CA GLY A 176 -10.02 -10.83 13.17
C GLY A 176 -11.36 -11.33 13.71
N SER A 177 -11.50 -12.63 13.83
CA SER A 177 -12.58 -13.31 14.56
C SER A 177 -11.98 -14.14 15.69
N ILE A 178 -12.64 -14.13 16.84
CA ILE A 178 -12.31 -15.02 17.97
C ILE A 178 -12.97 -16.38 17.72
#